data_AF-V8CM86-F1
#
_entry.id   AF-V8CM86-F1
#
_cell.length_a   1.000
_cell.length_b   1.000
_cell.length_c   1.000
_cell.angle_alpha   90.00
_cell.angle_beta   90.00
_cell.angle_gamma   90.00
#
_symmetry.space_group_name_H-M   'P 1'
#
loop_
_entity.id
_entity.type
_entity.pdbx_description
1 polymer ?
#
loop_
_entity_poly.entity_id
_entity_poly.type
_entity_poly.pdbx_seq_one_letter_code
_entity_poly.pdbx_strand_id
1 'polypeptide(L)'
;MKKNADAGNTGSRRNPHRMRSSSKNAEIETYLSTHYEFRYNTVLGRTEYCSKGNNRFVKVGRYEINTLRRELDCDKNIATSSENLYSIIESSFSPRINPVQEYFKALPLIDIGDSSSCDDAGCRNSNVSSFSLKAISDLASCVVVRNSNKWLPYLTKWLVAVVANTMDDRECRNHTCLVLTGEQGKFKTTFLDLLCPPALHGYSYTGKIYPQEKDTLTYIGQNLIVNIDDQLKALNKRDENELKNLITCPMVKYRMPYDKYVEEHPHLASFVASVNGNDFLTDPTGSRRFLPF
;
A
#
# COMPACT_ATOMS: atom_id res chain seq x y z
N MET A 1 -76.21 31.82 25.27
CA MET A 1 -74.86 31.25 25.48
C MET A 1 -74.64 30.13 24.47
N LYS A 2 -73.59 30.24 23.61
CA LYS A 2 -72.81 29.16 22.95
C LYS A 2 -73.58 28.06 22.18
N LYS A 3 -73.24 27.63 20.96
CA LYS A 3 -71.96 27.59 20.26
C LYS A 3 -72.25 27.20 18.78
N ASN A 4 -71.67 27.92 17.83
CA ASN A 4 -71.45 27.44 16.46
C ASN A 4 -70.21 26.54 16.45
N ALA A 5 -70.23 25.47 15.65
CA ALA A 5 -69.03 24.75 15.24
C ALA A 5 -69.19 24.33 13.77
N ASP A 6 -68.22 24.81 12.99
CA ASP A 6 -68.11 24.78 11.54
C ASP A 6 -67.97 23.39 10.93
N ALA A 7 -68.66 23.19 9.81
CA ALA A 7 -68.28 22.25 8.75
C ALA A 7 -67.75 23.08 7.58
N GLY A 8 -66.44 23.03 7.33
CA GLY A 8 -65.77 23.85 6.32
C GLY A 8 -64.63 23.09 5.64
N ASN A 9 -64.94 22.57 4.47
CA ASN A 9 -64.05 21.94 3.49
C ASN A 9 -62.88 22.86 3.08
N THR A 10 -61.63 22.44 3.30
CA THR A 10 -60.45 23.03 2.64
C THR A 10 -59.60 21.94 2.00
N GLY A 11 -59.81 21.74 0.69
CA GLY A 11 -58.94 20.97 -0.17
C GLY A 11 -57.55 21.60 -0.25
N SER A 12 -56.57 21.01 0.43
CA SER A 12 -55.17 21.28 0.19
C SER A 12 -54.72 20.49 -1.04
N ARG A 13 -54.51 21.21 -2.14
CA ARG A 13 -53.85 20.71 -3.36
C ARG A 13 -52.49 20.11 -2.98
N ARG A 14 -52.40 18.79 -2.98
CA ARG A 14 -51.13 18.05 -3.02
C ARG A 14 -50.41 18.43 -4.31
N ASN A 15 -49.36 19.23 -4.23
CA ASN A 15 -48.41 19.40 -5.32
C ASN A 15 -47.76 18.05 -5.61
N PRO A 16 -47.94 17.46 -6.80
CA PRO A 16 -47.26 16.23 -7.17
C PRO A 16 -45.82 16.58 -7.59
N HIS A 17 -44.85 15.90 -6.96
CA HIS A 17 -43.49 15.66 -7.45
C HIS A 17 -42.81 16.79 -8.25
N ARG A 18 -42.14 17.72 -7.55
CA ARG A 18 -40.89 18.26 -8.08
C ARG A 18 -39.88 17.11 -8.07
N MET A 19 -39.68 16.43 -9.21
CA MET A 19 -38.44 15.70 -9.43
C MET A 19 -37.31 16.69 -9.18
N ARG A 20 -36.49 16.45 -8.16
CA ARG A 20 -35.28 17.24 -7.94
C ARG A 20 -34.46 17.11 -9.22
N SER A 21 -34.28 18.21 -9.96
CA SER A 21 -33.22 18.30 -10.95
C SER A 21 -31.93 17.82 -10.29
N SER A 22 -31.20 16.88 -10.92
CA SER A 22 -29.88 16.48 -10.43
C SER A 22 -29.05 17.73 -10.13
N SER A 23 -28.37 17.75 -8.99
CA SER A 23 -27.44 18.84 -8.73
C SER A 23 -26.32 18.78 -9.78
N LYS A 24 -25.72 19.92 -10.13
CA LYS A 24 -24.56 19.95 -11.03
C LYS A 24 -23.45 19.00 -10.55
N ASN A 25 -23.26 18.88 -9.24
CA ASN A 25 -22.29 17.94 -8.66
C ASN A 25 -22.70 16.48 -8.87
N ALA A 26 -23.99 16.14 -8.77
CA ALA A 26 -24.44 14.78 -9.07
C ALA A 26 -24.20 14.40 -10.55
N GLU A 27 -24.34 15.34 -11.48
CA GLU A 27 -24.02 15.12 -12.89
C GLU A 27 -22.51 14.94 -13.12
N ILE A 28 -21.68 15.72 -12.43
CA ILE A 28 -20.21 15.57 -12.44
C ILE A 28 -19.83 14.20 -11.88
N GLU A 29 -20.35 13.82 -10.71
CA GLU A 29 -20.09 12.52 -10.09
C GLU A 29 -20.51 11.37 -11.00
N THR A 30 -21.67 11.49 -11.67
CA THR A 30 -22.15 10.49 -12.63
C THR A 30 -21.20 10.36 -13.82
N TYR A 31 -20.74 11.48 -14.38
CA TYR A 31 -19.76 11.46 -15.47
C TYR A 31 -18.45 10.81 -15.02
N LEU A 32 -17.88 11.28 -13.91
CA LEU A 32 -16.63 10.75 -13.37
C LEU A 32 -16.73 9.25 -13.10
N SER A 33 -17.81 8.79 -12.48
CA SER A 33 -18.05 7.38 -12.17
C SER A 33 -18.33 6.54 -13.41
N THR A 34 -18.71 7.15 -14.53
CA THR A 34 -18.96 6.44 -15.79
C THR A 34 -17.64 6.16 -16.51
N HIS A 35 -16.71 7.11 -16.52
CA HIS A 35 -15.48 7.05 -17.30
C HIS A 35 -14.24 6.60 -16.50
N TYR A 36 -14.24 6.84 -15.19
CA TYR A 36 -13.08 6.67 -14.33
C TYR A 36 -13.43 5.90 -13.07
N GLU A 37 -12.39 5.33 -12.47
CA GLU A 37 -12.43 4.78 -11.12
C GLU A 37 -11.49 5.60 -10.25
N PHE A 38 -12.01 6.12 -9.13
CA PHE A 38 -11.26 6.93 -8.19
C PHE A 38 -11.04 6.17 -6.89
N ARG A 39 -9.92 6.44 -6.23
CA ARG A 39 -9.64 5.97 -4.88
C ARG A 39 -8.82 7.00 -4.13
N TYR A 40 -9.00 7.07 -2.82
CA TYR A 40 -8.11 7.80 -1.93
C TYR A 40 -7.07 6.84 -1.35
N ASN A 41 -5.82 7.00 -1.75
CA ASN A 41 -4.71 6.18 -1.29
C ASN A 41 -4.34 6.57 0.14
N THR A 42 -4.67 5.71 1.10
CA THR A 42 -4.46 5.99 2.54
C THR A 42 -2.99 5.91 2.96
N VAL A 43 -2.15 5.24 2.18
CA VAL A 43 -0.70 5.11 2.44
C VAL A 43 0.02 6.40 2.03
N LEU A 44 -0.31 6.95 0.86
CA LEU A 44 0.35 8.15 0.32
C LEU A 44 -0.40 9.46 0.60
N GLY A 45 -1.61 9.39 1.16
CA GLY A 45 -2.42 10.56 1.50
C GLY A 45 -2.85 11.39 0.28
N ARG A 46 -3.30 10.73 -0.79
CA ARG A 46 -3.67 11.42 -2.04
C ARG A 46 -4.72 10.67 -2.84
N THR A 47 -5.49 11.40 -3.65
CA THR A 47 -6.41 10.79 -4.62
C THR A 47 -5.67 10.29 -5.85
N GLU A 48 -6.07 9.10 -6.29
CA GLU A 48 -5.59 8.46 -7.51
C GLU A 48 -6.79 8.03 -8.35
N TYR A 49 -6.60 7.95 -9.66
CA TYR A 49 -7.64 7.53 -10.59
C TYR A 49 -7.08 6.69 -11.73
N CYS A 50 -7.93 5.91 -12.38
CA CYS A 50 -7.64 5.28 -13.66
C CYS A 50 -8.88 5.37 -14.57
N SER A 51 -8.67 5.27 -15.88
CA SER A 51 -9.77 5.07 -16.83
C SER A 51 -10.39 3.70 -16.66
N LYS A 52 -11.71 3.57 -16.79
CA LYS A 52 -12.36 2.26 -16.74
C LYS A 52 -11.79 1.32 -17.81
N GLY A 53 -11.39 0.13 -17.38
CA GLY A 53 -10.71 -0.85 -18.22
C GLY A 53 -9.18 -0.78 -18.16
N ASN A 54 -8.61 0.21 -17.46
CA ASN A 54 -7.20 0.27 -17.12
C ASN A 54 -7.01 0.03 -15.62
N ASN A 55 -6.02 -0.78 -15.26
CA ASN A 55 -5.74 -1.13 -13.86
C ASN A 55 -4.61 -0.27 -13.25
N ARG A 56 -4.06 0.68 -14.01
CA ARG A 56 -2.96 1.54 -13.56
C ARG A 56 -3.49 2.85 -13.00
N PHE A 57 -3.57 2.93 -11.68
CA PHE A 57 -3.88 4.17 -10.97
C PHE A 57 -2.73 5.18 -11.08
N VAL A 58 -3.10 6.44 -11.33
CA VAL A 58 -2.19 7.59 -11.39
C VAL A 58 -2.65 8.66 -10.42
N LYS A 59 -1.68 9.39 -9.86
CA LYS A 59 -1.93 10.54 -8.97
C LYS A 59 -2.79 11.58 -9.69
N VAL A 60 -3.82 12.08 -9.01
CA VAL A 60 -4.56 13.24 -9.50
C VAL A 60 -3.75 14.52 -9.21
N GLY A 61 -3.09 15.06 -10.22
CA GLY A 61 -2.39 16.32 -10.17
C GLY A 61 -3.20 17.47 -10.76
N ARG A 62 -2.57 18.65 -10.83
CA ARG A 62 -3.17 19.83 -11.48
C ARG A 62 -3.46 19.60 -12.96
N TYR A 63 -2.60 18.84 -13.63
CA TYR A 63 -2.75 18.53 -15.05
C TYR A 63 -4.00 17.67 -15.28
N GLU A 64 -4.14 16.59 -14.51
CA GLU A 64 -5.27 15.67 -14.58
C GLU A 64 -6.60 16.38 -14.28
N ILE A 65 -6.63 17.25 -13.27
CA ILE A 65 -7.82 18.05 -12.95
C ILE A 65 -8.21 18.98 -14.09
N ASN A 66 -7.25 19.62 -14.74
CA ASN A 66 -7.53 20.48 -15.89
C ASN A 66 -8.04 19.66 -17.09
N THR A 67 -7.54 18.43 -17.27
CA THR A 67 -8.06 17.50 -18.27
C THR A 67 -9.52 17.11 -17.96
N LEU A 68 -9.83 16.68 -16.73
CA LEU A 68 -11.19 16.33 -16.31
C LEU A 68 -12.16 17.50 -16.47
N ARG A 69 -11.71 18.71 -16.12
CA ARG A 69 -12.48 19.94 -16.30
C ARG A 69 -12.80 20.21 -17.77
N ARG A 70 -11.81 20.06 -18.66
CA ARG A 70 -11.98 20.25 -20.10
C ARG A 70 -12.96 19.23 -20.68
N GLU A 71 -12.88 17.97 -20.25
CA GLU A 71 -13.79 16.90 -20.69
C GLU A 71 -15.24 17.16 -20.26
N LEU A 72 -15.46 17.56 -19.01
CA LEU A 72 -16.81 17.90 -18.52
C LEU A 72 -17.44 19.08 -19.28
N ASP A 73 -16.64 20.06 -19.66
CA ASP A 73 -17.10 21.20 -20.45
C ASP A 73 -17.42 20.78 -21.89
N CYS A 74 -16.56 19.99 -22.54
CA CYS A 74 -16.79 19.54 -23.92
C CYS A 74 -17.94 18.53 -24.06
N ASP A 75 -18.01 17.52 -23.17
CA ASP A 75 -18.90 16.38 -23.37
C ASP A 75 -20.27 16.57 -22.71
N LYS A 76 -20.31 17.36 -21.63
CA LYS A 76 -21.53 17.60 -20.84
C LYS A 76 -21.95 19.07 -20.79
N ASN A 77 -21.17 20.00 -21.35
CA ASN A 77 -21.39 21.45 -21.21
C ASN A 77 -21.49 21.88 -19.74
N ILE A 78 -20.76 21.20 -18.84
CA ILE A 78 -20.74 21.51 -17.41
C ILE A 78 -19.50 22.34 -17.09
N ALA A 79 -19.69 23.65 -16.93
CA ALA A 79 -18.65 24.53 -16.41
C ALA A 79 -18.46 24.30 -14.90
N THR A 80 -17.27 23.86 -14.50
CA THR A 80 -16.88 23.65 -13.09
C THR A 80 -15.51 24.24 -12.79
N SER A 81 -15.23 24.50 -11.51
CA SER A 81 -13.92 24.98 -11.05
C SER A 81 -13.02 23.80 -10.65
N SER A 82 -11.69 24.00 -10.72
CA SER A 82 -10.73 23.00 -10.25
C SER A 82 -10.91 22.69 -8.76
N GLU A 83 -11.27 23.69 -7.95
CA GLU A 83 -11.54 23.53 -6.52
C GLU A 83 -12.76 22.64 -6.26
N ASN A 84 -13.83 22.79 -7.05
CA ASN A 84 -15.01 21.94 -6.93
C ASN A 84 -14.71 20.49 -7.34
N LEU A 85 -13.80 20.28 -8.30
CA LEU A 85 -13.34 18.94 -8.65
C LEU A 85 -12.51 18.32 -7.52
N TYR A 86 -11.55 19.06 -6.95
CA TYR A 86 -10.79 18.60 -5.80
C TYR A 86 -11.71 18.24 -4.63
N SER A 87 -12.66 19.10 -4.29
CA SER A 87 -13.58 18.84 -3.18
C SER A 87 -14.48 17.62 -3.40
N ILE A 88 -14.86 17.31 -4.63
CA ILE A 88 -15.59 16.07 -4.96
C ILE A 88 -14.65 14.87 -4.80
N ILE A 89 -13.51 14.85 -5.49
CA ILE A 89 -12.65 13.65 -5.54
C ILE A 89 -11.87 13.39 -4.24
N GLU A 90 -11.73 14.37 -3.36
CA GLU A 90 -11.12 14.22 -2.03
C GLU A 90 -12.18 13.96 -0.93
N SER A 91 -13.44 13.75 -1.33
CA SER A 91 -14.54 13.40 -0.42
C SER A 91 -14.87 11.91 -0.44
N SER A 92 -16.00 11.54 0.19
CA SER A 92 -16.56 10.18 0.18
C SER A 92 -16.88 9.63 -1.21
N PHE A 93 -16.84 10.46 -2.26
CA PHE A 93 -16.87 10.00 -3.64
C PHE A 93 -15.72 9.01 -3.96
N SER A 94 -14.53 9.29 -3.43
CA SER A 94 -13.37 8.41 -3.58
C SER A 94 -13.26 7.48 -2.37
N PRO A 95 -13.45 6.16 -2.53
CA PRO A 95 -13.28 5.22 -1.43
C PRO A 95 -11.83 5.24 -0.92
N ARG A 96 -11.67 5.24 0.40
CA ARG A 96 -10.36 5.17 1.06
C ARG A 96 -9.85 3.74 1.01
N ILE A 97 -8.71 3.53 0.35
CA ILE A 97 -8.12 2.21 0.12
C ILE A 97 -6.63 2.25 0.47
N ASN A 98 -6.13 1.19 1.11
CA ASN A 98 -4.70 0.91 1.20
C ASN A 98 -4.31 0.05 -0.02
N PRO A 99 -3.63 0.59 -1.04
CA PRO A 99 -3.39 -0.16 -2.28
C PRO A 99 -2.42 -1.33 -2.10
N VAL A 100 -1.58 -1.30 -1.07
CA VAL A 100 -0.65 -2.39 -0.76
C VAL A 100 -1.41 -3.58 -0.19
N GLN A 101 -2.33 -3.35 0.75
CA GLN A 101 -3.23 -4.39 1.25
C GLN A 101 -4.15 -4.92 0.15
N GLU A 102 -4.71 -4.04 -0.68
CA GLU A 102 -5.60 -4.43 -1.78
C GLU A 102 -4.89 -5.34 -2.78
N TYR A 103 -3.61 -5.06 -3.08
CA TYR A 103 -2.78 -5.93 -3.91
C TYR A 103 -2.72 -7.36 -3.35
N PHE A 104 -2.44 -7.52 -2.05
CA PHE A 104 -2.36 -8.85 -1.43
C PHE A 104 -3.73 -9.53 -1.31
N LYS A 105 -4.81 -8.78 -1.07
CA LYS A 105 -6.18 -9.31 -1.03
C LYS A 105 -6.70 -9.75 -2.41
N ALA A 106 -6.24 -9.10 -3.47
CA ALA A 106 -6.60 -9.44 -4.84
C ALA A 106 -5.85 -10.68 -5.38
N LEU A 107 -4.82 -11.16 -4.66
CA LEU A 107 -4.16 -12.41 -5.02
C LEU A 107 -5.16 -13.58 -4.91
N PRO A 108 -5.15 -14.53 -5.86
CA PRO A 108 -6.05 -15.69 -5.80
C PRO A 108 -5.92 -16.43 -4.47
N LEU A 109 -7.05 -16.65 -3.80
CA LEU A 109 -7.11 -17.56 -2.66
C LEU A 109 -6.87 -18.98 -3.17
N ILE A 110 -5.72 -19.54 -2.82
CA ILE A 110 -5.36 -20.90 -3.19
C ILE A 110 -5.40 -21.72 -1.92
N ASP A 111 -6.20 -22.79 -1.96
CA ASP A 111 -6.22 -23.78 -0.90
C ASP A 111 -4.88 -24.52 -0.94
N ILE A 112 -4.05 -24.33 0.09
CA ILE A 112 -2.85 -25.15 0.30
C ILE A 112 -3.35 -26.47 0.89
N GLY A 113 -4.07 -27.23 0.07
CA GLY A 113 -4.44 -28.59 0.40
C GLY A 113 -3.15 -29.40 0.47
N ASP A 114 -2.79 -29.84 1.68
CA ASP A 114 -1.76 -30.85 1.89
C ASP A 114 -2.05 -32.03 0.96
N SER A 115 -1.24 -32.18 -0.09
CA SER A 115 -1.26 -33.38 -0.94
C SER A 115 -0.67 -34.61 -0.20
N SER A 116 -0.85 -34.69 1.12
CA SER A 116 -0.38 -35.76 1.99
C SER A 116 -1.47 -36.38 2.87
N SER A 117 -2.76 -36.13 2.58
CA SER A 117 -3.83 -36.94 3.17
C SER A 117 -4.87 -37.38 2.14
N CYS A 118 -5.27 -38.64 2.31
CA CYS A 118 -6.33 -39.40 1.65
C CYS A 118 -6.05 -39.94 0.24
N ASP A 119 -5.74 -41.23 0.22
CA ASP A 119 -6.30 -42.17 -0.76
C ASP A 119 -7.81 -41.93 -0.90
N ASP A 120 -8.27 -41.26 -1.96
CA ASP A 120 -9.59 -41.56 -2.51
C ASP A 120 -9.66 -41.18 -4.01
N ALA A 121 -10.15 -42.13 -4.78
CA ALA A 121 -10.25 -42.06 -6.21
C ALA A 121 -11.51 -41.29 -6.60
N GLY A 122 -11.37 -40.00 -6.93
CA GLY A 122 -12.36 -39.31 -7.75
C GLY A 122 -12.68 -37.90 -7.30
N CYS A 123 -11.93 -36.93 -7.81
CA CYS A 123 -12.42 -35.64 -8.29
C CYS A 123 -11.20 -34.76 -8.64
N ARG A 124 -10.80 -34.72 -9.92
CA ARG A 124 -9.84 -33.73 -10.42
C ARG A 124 -10.38 -33.09 -11.69
N ASN A 125 -11.26 -32.11 -11.52
CA ASN A 125 -11.54 -31.07 -12.49
C ASN A 125 -11.62 -29.74 -11.74
N SER A 126 -10.49 -29.30 -11.20
CA SER A 126 -10.33 -27.92 -10.78
C SER A 126 -9.03 -27.42 -11.41
N ASN A 127 -9.17 -26.55 -12.41
CA ASN A 127 -8.08 -25.75 -12.97
C ASN A 127 -7.62 -24.69 -11.95
N VAL A 128 -7.34 -25.11 -10.72
CA VAL A 128 -6.67 -24.27 -9.74
C VAL A 128 -5.25 -24.13 -10.25
N SER A 129 -4.84 -22.91 -10.56
CA SER A 129 -3.45 -22.59 -10.85
C SER A 129 -2.63 -23.03 -9.63
N SER A 130 -2.02 -24.20 -9.71
CA SER A 130 -1.12 -24.72 -8.69
C SER A 130 0.07 -23.77 -8.64
N PHE A 131 0.01 -22.76 -7.77
CA PHE A 131 1.20 -22.02 -7.42
C PHE A 131 2.09 -23.04 -6.70
N SER A 132 3.23 -23.32 -7.32
CA SER A 132 4.16 -24.33 -6.83
C SER A 132 4.53 -23.96 -5.40
N LEU A 133 4.37 -24.89 -4.44
CA LEU A 133 4.98 -24.79 -3.10
C LEU A 133 6.51 -24.57 -3.17
N LYS A 134 7.10 -24.68 -4.37
CA LYS A 134 8.49 -24.38 -4.67
C LYS A 134 8.75 -22.91 -5.00
N ALA A 135 7.77 -22.00 -5.14
CA ALA A 135 8.06 -20.62 -5.57
C ALA A 135 9.09 -19.89 -4.68
N ILE A 136 8.97 -20.02 -3.35
CA ILE A 136 9.96 -19.47 -2.41
C ILE A 136 11.29 -20.25 -2.50
N SER A 137 11.23 -21.57 -2.73
CA SER A 137 12.43 -22.40 -2.94
C SER A 137 13.17 -22.03 -4.22
N ASP A 138 12.45 -21.76 -5.30
CA ASP A 138 12.95 -21.38 -6.61
C ASP A 138 13.57 -19.97 -6.51
N LEU A 139 12.88 -19.03 -5.86
CA LEU A 139 13.43 -17.71 -5.52
C LEU A 139 14.70 -17.81 -4.68
N ALA A 140 14.69 -18.65 -3.65
CA ALA A 140 15.85 -18.88 -2.80
C ALA A 140 17.04 -19.45 -3.60
N SER A 141 16.77 -20.31 -4.60
CA SER A 141 17.80 -20.92 -5.45
C SER A 141 18.49 -19.94 -6.40
N CYS A 142 17.88 -18.77 -6.67
CA CYS A 142 18.49 -17.71 -7.47
C CYS A 142 19.71 -17.07 -6.80
N VAL A 143 19.93 -17.30 -5.50
CA VAL A 143 21.04 -16.72 -4.74
C VAL A 143 21.89 -17.83 -4.14
N VAL A 144 23.18 -17.83 -4.45
CA VAL A 144 24.16 -18.73 -3.82
C VAL A 144 24.72 -18.04 -2.58
N VAL A 145 24.42 -18.60 -1.41
CA VAL A 145 24.91 -18.09 -0.12
C VAL A 145 25.76 -19.14 0.59
N ARG A 146 26.65 -18.71 1.50
CA ARG A 146 27.52 -19.63 2.26
C ARG A 146 26.72 -20.52 3.23
N ASN A 147 25.67 -19.97 3.84
CA ASN A 147 24.82 -20.65 4.83
C ASN A 147 23.49 -21.12 4.21
N SER A 148 23.57 -21.93 3.16
CA SER A 148 22.40 -22.36 2.37
C SER A 148 21.33 -23.08 3.19
N ASN A 149 21.72 -23.82 4.23
CA ASN A 149 20.81 -24.51 5.15
C ASN A 149 19.89 -23.56 5.95
N LYS A 150 20.32 -22.32 6.18
CA LYS A 150 19.53 -21.30 6.90
C LYS A 150 18.79 -20.36 5.94
N TRP A 151 19.30 -20.17 4.73
CA TRP A 151 18.74 -19.21 3.77
C TRP A 151 17.24 -19.37 3.53
N LEU A 152 16.82 -20.55 3.07
CA LEU A 152 15.43 -20.82 2.75
C LEU A 152 14.49 -20.61 3.96
N PRO A 153 14.73 -21.21 5.14
CA PRO A 153 13.89 -20.96 6.31
C PRO A 153 13.76 -19.48 6.72
N TYR A 154 14.84 -18.72 6.67
CA TYR A 154 14.84 -17.31 7.08
C TYR A 154 14.24 -16.39 6.01
N LEU A 155 14.50 -16.65 4.73
CA LEU A 155 13.86 -15.94 3.62
C LEU A 155 12.33 -16.15 3.66
N THR A 156 11.87 -17.39 3.84
CA THR A 156 10.44 -17.69 3.99
C THR A 156 9.83 -16.93 5.16
N LYS A 157 10.46 -16.97 6.34
CA LYS A 157 9.98 -16.24 7.53
C LYS A 157 9.92 -14.73 7.28
N TRP A 158 10.93 -14.17 6.64
CA TRP A 158 10.98 -12.75 6.33
C TRP A 158 9.87 -12.36 5.34
N LEU A 159 9.66 -13.12 4.26
CA LEU A 159 8.59 -12.88 3.29
C LEU A 159 7.20 -12.98 3.93
N VAL A 160 6.97 -13.98 4.79
CA VAL A 160 5.71 -14.10 5.55
C VAL A 160 5.53 -12.90 6.47
N ALA A 161 6.58 -12.45 7.14
CA ALA A 161 6.54 -11.27 8.00
C ALA A 161 6.24 -9.97 7.23
N VAL A 162 6.73 -9.82 5.99
CA VAL A 162 6.38 -8.68 5.10
C VAL A 162 4.88 -8.61 4.85
N VAL A 163 4.27 -9.74 4.48
CA VAL A 163 2.83 -9.81 4.19
C VAL A 163 2.02 -9.63 5.46
N ALA A 164 2.40 -10.30 6.55
CA ALA A 164 1.71 -10.18 7.84
C ALA A 164 1.74 -8.74 8.38
N ASN A 165 2.90 -8.06 8.29
CA ASN A 165 3.04 -6.65 8.66
C ASN A 165 2.14 -5.74 7.81
N THR A 166 2.02 -6.01 6.51
CA THR A 166 1.16 -5.22 5.62
C THR A 166 -0.32 -5.37 5.97
N MET A 167 -0.74 -6.55 6.43
CA MET A 167 -2.15 -6.88 6.66
C MET A 167 -2.65 -6.51 8.05
N ASP A 168 -1.77 -6.17 8.98
CA ASP A 168 -2.09 -5.77 10.35
C ASP A 168 -1.53 -4.38 10.65
N ASP A 169 -2.43 -3.41 10.78
CA ASP A 169 -2.08 -2.00 10.95
C ASP A 169 -1.53 -1.66 12.36
N ARG A 170 -1.45 -2.60 13.30
CA ARG A 170 -1.15 -2.30 14.72
C ARG A 170 -0.13 -3.23 15.37
N GLU A 171 -0.37 -4.54 15.32
CA GLU A 171 0.29 -5.48 16.21
C GLU A 171 1.43 -6.24 15.52
N CYS A 172 1.24 -6.65 14.26
CA CYS A 172 2.27 -7.34 13.49
C CYS A 172 3.37 -6.40 13.02
N ARG A 173 4.61 -6.88 13.06
CA ARG A 173 5.80 -6.16 12.62
C ARG A 173 6.87 -7.11 12.12
N ASN A 174 7.52 -6.73 11.02
CA ASN A 174 8.73 -7.42 10.59
C ASN A 174 9.95 -6.88 11.37
N HIS A 175 10.28 -7.52 12.49
CA HIS A 175 11.42 -7.11 13.34
C HIS A 175 12.79 -7.44 12.74
N THR A 176 12.84 -7.94 11.50
CA THR A 176 14.07 -8.42 10.86
C THR A 176 14.36 -7.69 9.55
N CYS A 177 15.62 -7.31 9.38
CA CYS A 177 16.21 -6.77 8.18
C CYS A 177 16.99 -7.87 7.47
N LEU A 178 16.62 -8.15 6.22
CA LEU A 178 17.32 -9.13 5.39
C LEU A 178 18.58 -8.49 4.81
N VAL A 179 19.76 -9.08 5.05
CA VAL A 179 21.03 -8.50 4.63
C VAL A 179 21.77 -9.46 3.70
N LEU A 180 22.08 -8.98 2.49
CA LEU A 180 22.96 -9.70 1.56
C LEU A 180 24.38 -9.15 1.63
N THR A 181 25.33 -10.02 1.93
CA THR A 181 26.75 -9.70 2.06
C THR A 181 27.53 -10.30 0.88
N GLY A 182 28.61 -9.64 0.46
CA GLY A 182 29.48 -10.20 -0.57
C GLY A 182 30.26 -9.13 -1.32
N GLU A 183 30.93 -9.54 -2.39
CA GLU A 183 31.68 -8.62 -3.27
C GLU A 183 30.74 -7.65 -4.01
N GLN A 184 31.32 -6.56 -4.50
CA GLN A 184 30.63 -5.62 -5.38
C GLN A 184 30.28 -6.30 -6.72
N GLY A 185 29.20 -5.85 -7.37
CA GLY A 185 28.81 -6.36 -8.70
C GLY A 185 28.15 -7.74 -8.71
N LYS A 186 27.74 -8.27 -7.54
CA LYS A 186 27.00 -9.54 -7.43
C LYS A 186 25.47 -9.40 -7.49
N PHE A 187 24.96 -8.26 -7.97
CA PHE A 187 23.52 -7.98 -8.13
C PHE A 187 22.68 -8.09 -6.83
N LYS A 188 23.30 -7.91 -5.65
CA LYS A 188 22.64 -7.98 -4.34
C LYS A 188 21.47 -7.00 -4.22
N THR A 189 21.73 -5.72 -4.50
CA THR A 189 20.71 -4.66 -4.47
C THR A 189 19.58 -4.96 -5.46
N THR A 190 19.92 -5.39 -6.68
CA THR A 190 18.94 -5.76 -7.72
C THR A 190 18.04 -6.90 -7.27
N PHE A 191 18.58 -7.95 -6.66
CA PHE A 191 17.77 -9.06 -6.13
C PHE A 191 16.80 -8.57 -5.05
N LEU A 192 17.26 -7.73 -4.14
CA LEU A 192 16.43 -7.18 -3.05
C LEU A 192 15.33 -6.25 -3.57
N ASP A 193 15.63 -5.41 -4.56
CA ASP A 193 14.65 -4.51 -5.17
C ASP A 193 13.54 -5.30 -5.90
N LEU A 194 13.89 -6.44 -6.51
CA LEU A 194 12.95 -7.34 -7.18
C LEU A 194 12.02 -8.10 -6.22
N LEU A 195 12.26 -8.06 -4.90
CA LEU A 195 11.32 -8.61 -3.91
C LEU A 195 10.04 -7.77 -3.85
N CYS A 196 10.09 -6.49 -4.25
CA CYS A 196 8.90 -5.67 -4.38
C CYS A 196 8.19 -6.00 -5.71
N PRO A 197 6.90 -6.38 -5.69
CA PRO A 197 6.17 -6.65 -6.92
C PRO A 197 6.13 -5.42 -7.85
N PRO A 198 6.14 -5.58 -9.19
CA PRO A 198 6.08 -4.46 -10.14
C PRO A 198 4.89 -3.51 -9.93
N ALA A 199 3.74 -4.04 -9.52
CA ALA A 199 2.55 -3.24 -9.20
C ALA A 199 2.74 -2.33 -7.97
N LEU A 200 3.70 -2.66 -7.10
CA LEU A 200 3.99 -1.96 -5.85
C LEU A 200 5.33 -1.23 -5.86
N HIS A 201 6.01 -1.09 -7.01
CA HIS A 201 7.27 -0.32 -7.11
C HIS A 201 7.17 1.10 -6.53
N GLY A 202 5.99 1.73 -6.60
CA GLY A 202 5.73 3.05 -5.99
C GLY A 202 5.74 3.07 -4.46
N TYR A 203 5.83 1.91 -3.82
CA TYR A 203 5.93 1.67 -2.38
C TYR A 203 7.27 1.00 -2.04
N SER A 204 8.31 1.26 -2.82
CA SER A 204 9.66 0.81 -2.52
C SER A 204 10.59 2.02 -2.49
N TYR A 205 11.51 2.00 -1.52
CA TYR A 205 12.54 3.02 -1.40
C TYR A 205 13.92 2.35 -1.34
N THR A 206 14.83 2.77 -2.20
CA THR A 206 16.23 2.35 -2.19
C THR A 206 17.11 3.58 -2.05
N GLY A 207 17.86 3.67 -0.97
CA GLY A 207 18.69 4.84 -0.70
C GLY A 207 19.15 4.96 0.75
N LYS A 208 19.68 6.13 1.08
CA LYS A 208 20.19 6.43 2.42
C LYS A 208 19.06 6.89 3.32
N ILE A 209 18.92 6.26 4.48
CA ILE A 209 18.04 6.70 5.55
C ILE A 209 18.86 7.40 6.63
N TYR A 210 18.34 8.48 7.18
CA TYR A 210 18.97 9.16 8.31
C TYR A 210 18.10 8.91 9.54
N PRO A 211 18.48 7.99 10.46
CA PRO A 211 17.59 7.53 11.51
C PRO A 211 17.03 8.62 12.44
N GLN A 212 17.72 9.76 12.51
CA GLN A 212 17.37 10.92 13.33
C GLN A 212 16.41 11.89 12.61
N GLU A 213 16.25 11.77 11.30
CA GLU A 213 15.42 12.68 10.51
C GLU A 213 13.96 12.26 10.49
N LYS A 214 13.06 13.25 10.54
CA LYS A 214 11.61 13.03 10.50
C LYS A 214 11.16 12.43 9.18
N ASP A 215 11.87 12.72 8.09
CA ASP A 215 11.55 12.22 6.76
C ASP A 215 11.69 10.69 6.67
N THR A 216 12.58 10.09 7.48
CA THR A 216 12.73 8.63 7.60
C THR A 216 11.45 7.94 8.07
N LEU A 217 10.67 8.59 8.96
CA LEU A 217 9.38 8.06 9.40
C LEU A 217 8.36 8.00 8.26
N THR A 218 8.45 8.94 7.31
CA THR A 218 7.62 8.92 6.09
C THR A 218 7.99 7.72 5.22
N TYR A 219 9.29 7.44 5.04
CA TYR A 219 9.71 6.25 4.28
C TYR A 219 9.18 4.96 4.89
N ILE A 220 9.19 4.86 6.23
CA ILE A 220 8.70 3.68 6.96
C ILE A 220 7.18 3.51 6.84
N GLY A 221 6.43 4.62 6.90
CA GLY A 221 4.97 4.59 6.81
C GLY A 221 4.42 4.43 5.39
N GLN A 222 5.21 4.77 4.37
CA GLN A 222 4.73 4.84 2.97
C GLN A 222 5.30 3.77 2.04
N ASN A 223 6.31 3.00 2.46
CA ASN A 223 6.92 1.97 1.63
C ASN A 223 6.77 0.59 2.25
N LEU A 224 6.48 -0.40 1.40
CA LEU A 224 6.50 -1.83 1.73
C LEU A 224 7.93 -2.32 1.95
N ILE A 225 8.85 -1.96 1.05
CA ILE A 225 10.27 -2.34 1.15
C ILE A 225 11.13 -1.09 1.27
N VAL A 226 11.99 -1.06 2.29
CA VAL A 226 13.00 -0.03 2.49
C VAL A 226 14.38 -0.69 2.39
N ASN A 227 15.05 -0.45 1.26
CA ASN A 227 16.39 -0.91 0.99
C ASN A 227 17.40 0.17 1.38
N ILE A 228 18.18 -0.11 2.43
CA ILE A 228 19.18 0.82 2.98
C ILE A 228 20.57 0.65 2.33
N ASP A 229 20.68 -0.25 1.34
CA ASP A 229 21.87 -0.50 0.53
C ASP A 229 23.17 -0.62 1.37
N ASP A 230 24.31 -0.13 0.88
CA ASP A 230 25.62 -0.24 1.56
C ASP A 230 25.74 0.70 2.77
N GLN A 231 24.67 1.45 3.11
CA GLN A 231 24.69 2.38 4.24
C GLN A 231 24.87 1.65 5.57
N LEU A 232 24.36 0.41 5.69
CA LEU A 232 24.44 -0.36 6.92
C LEU A 232 25.89 -0.50 7.43
N LYS A 233 26.87 -0.57 6.53
CA LYS A 233 28.30 -0.61 6.85
C LYS A 233 28.87 0.72 7.37
N ALA A 234 28.28 1.84 6.96
CA ALA A 234 28.73 3.18 7.29
C ALA A 234 28.08 3.74 8.57
N LEU A 235 27.17 3.00 9.21
CA LEU A 235 26.50 3.44 10.43
C LEU A 235 27.46 3.39 11.62
N ASN A 236 27.46 4.46 12.40
CA ASN A 236 28.08 4.44 13.73
C ASN A 236 27.18 3.68 14.72
N LYS A 237 27.71 3.36 15.92
CA LYS A 237 26.97 2.63 16.96
C LYS A 237 25.65 3.30 17.38
N ARG A 238 25.59 4.63 17.37
CA ARG A 238 24.36 5.37 17.70
C ARG A 238 23.31 5.15 16.62
N ASP A 239 23.67 5.36 15.37
CA ASP A 239 22.76 5.21 14.24
C ASP A 239 22.33 3.74 14.03
N GLU A 240 23.21 2.78 14.33
CA GLU A 240 22.86 1.35 14.35
C GLU A 240 21.75 1.06 15.37
N ASN A 241 21.85 1.61 16.58
CA ASN A 241 20.82 1.44 17.61
C ASN A 241 19.49 2.10 17.23
N GLU A 242 19.55 3.24 16.56
CA GLU A 242 18.37 3.98 16.14
C GLU A 242 17.69 3.29 14.96
N LEU A 243 18.46 2.75 14.03
CA LEU A 243 17.94 1.85 13.01
C LEU A 243 17.26 0.62 13.63
N LYS A 244 17.85 0.01 14.66
CA LYS A 244 17.22 -1.11 15.40
C LYS A 244 15.88 -0.69 16.02
N ASN A 245 15.78 0.54 16.53
CA ASN A 245 14.52 1.09 17.05
C ASN A 245 13.50 1.28 15.93
N LEU A 246 13.91 1.88 14.81
CA LEU A 246 13.08 2.09 13.63
C LEU A 246 12.53 0.79 13.07
N ILE A 247 13.34 -0.27 12.93
CA ILE A 247 12.89 -1.60 12.47
C ILE A 247 11.77 -2.18 13.35
N THR A 248 11.75 -1.86 14.65
CA THR A 248 10.81 -2.46 15.60
C THR A 248 9.69 -1.55 16.06
N CYS A 249 9.66 -0.28 15.62
CA CYS A 249 8.65 0.67 16.08
C CYS A 249 7.24 0.27 15.57
N PRO A 250 6.20 0.31 16.43
CA PRO A 250 4.86 -0.15 16.06
C PRO A 250 4.14 0.73 15.07
N MET A 251 4.29 2.04 15.24
CA MET A 251 3.65 3.05 14.43
C MET A 251 4.62 4.20 14.25
N VAL A 252 4.42 4.97 13.19
CA VAL A 252 5.24 6.13 12.85
C VAL A 252 4.40 7.39 12.91
N LYS A 253 4.94 8.44 13.55
CA LYS A 253 4.25 9.72 13.71
C LYS A 253 4.87 10.75 12.79
N TYR A 254 4.16 11.13 11.74
CA TYR A 254 4.58 12.15 10.79
C TYR A 254 3.38 12.92 10.26
N ARG A 255 3.65 14.01 9.56
CA ARG A 255 2.61 14.82 8.89
C ARG A 255 2.73 14.54 7.40
N MET A 256 1.67 14.01 6.79
CA MET A 256 1.68 13.87 5.33
C MET A 256 1.74 15.26 4.68
N PRO A 257 2.24 15.38 3.44
CA PRO A 257 2.18 16.64 2.71
C PRO A 257 0.75 17.20 2.72
N TYR A 258 0.63 18.50 3.02
CA TYR A 258 -0.64 19.25 3.07
C TYR A 258 -1.58 18.95 4.26
N ASP A 259 -1.29 17.95 5.08
CA ASP A 259 -2.04 17.74 6.31
C ASP A 259 -1.77 18.85 7.33
N LYS A 260 -2.81 19.18 8.10
CA LYS A 260 -2.72 20.20 9.15
C LYS A 260 -2.03 19.69 10.41
N TYR A 261 -2.18 18.40 10.71
CA TYR A 261 -1.78 17.79 11.96
C TYR A 261 -0.80 16.64 11.72
N VAL A 262 0.04 16.37 12.72
CA VAL A 262 0.84 15.15 12.77
C VAL A 262 -0.08 14.02 13.19
N GLU A 263 -0.11 12.94 12.42
CA GLU A 263 -0.92 11.77 12.68
C GLU A 263 -0.02 10.54 12.90
N GLU A 264 -0.61 9.49 13.48
CA GLU A 264 0.03 8.22 13.70
C GLU A 264 -0.39 7.24 12.61
N HIS A 265 0.60 6.69 11.91
CA HIS A 265 0.40 5.80 10.77
C HIS A 265 0.99 4.42 11.04
N PRO A 266 0.44 3.36 10.44
CA PRO A 266 0.99 2.01 10.53
C PRO A 266 2.45 1.94 10.05
N HIS A 267 3.24 1.05 10.66
CA HIS A 267 4.57 0.71 10.16
C HIS A 267 4.42 -0.23 8.97
N LEU A 268 4.56 0.28 7.74
CA LEU A 268 4.41 -0.53 6.53
C LEU A 268 5.71 -1.24 6.13
N ALA A 269 6.86 -0.62 6.42
CA ALA A 269 8.14 -1.05 5.88
C ALA A 269 8.64 -2.42 6.40
N SER A 270 9.27 -3.15 5.49
CA SER A 270 10.19 -4.23 5.77
C SER A 270 11.56 -3.86 5.24
N PHE A 271 12.59 -4.05 6.07
CA PHE A 271 13.93 -3.57 5.76
C PHE A 271 14.76 -4.63 5.05
N VAL A 272 15.55 -4.18 4.08
CA VAL A 272 16.56 -4.98 3.40
C VAL A 272 17.85 -4.17 3.26
N ALA A 273 18.99 -4.83 3.17
CA ALA A 273 20.28 -4.17 2.96
C ALA A 273 21.22 -5.02 2.12
N SER A 274 22.09 -4.36 1.36
CA SER A 274 23.15 -5.00 0.58
C SER A 274 24.49 -4.37 0.95
N VAL A 275 25.37 -5.14 1.58
CA VAL A 275 26.66 -4.63 2.09
C VAL A 275 27.86 -5.28 1.42
N ASN A 276 28.92 -4.51 1.25
CA ASN A 276 30.19 -4.99 0.72
C ASN A 276 31.13 -5.45 1.85
N GLY A 277 31.40 -6.75 1.91
CA GLY A 277 32.21 -7.39 2.96
C GLY A 277 31.39 -7.94 4.13
N ASN A 278 32.09 -8.48 5.13
CA ASN A 278 31.47 -9.24 6.22
C ASN A 278 31.43 -8.50 7.57
N ASP A 279 32.16 -7.39 7.70
CA ASP A 279 32.30 -6.62 8.95
C ASP A 279 31.44 -5.35 8.88
N PHE A 280 30.12 -5.50 9.05
CA PHE A 280 29.16 -4.39 8.96
C PHE A 280 28.34 -4.18 10.25
N LEU A 281 28.38 -5.12 11.20
CA LEU A 281 27.73 -4.96 12.51
C LEU A 281 28.79 -4.73 13.57
N THR A 282 28.61 -3.69 14.38
CA THR A 282 29.57 -3.33 15.43
C THR A 282 29.29 -4.05 16.76
N ASP A 283 28.13 -4.69 16.89
CA ASP A 283 27.67 -5.35 18.12
C ASP A 283 27.45 -6.87 17.92
N PRO A 284 28.31 -7.72 18.53
CA PRO A 284 28.26 -9.18 18.40
C PRO A 284 27.11 -9.86 19.16
N THR A 285 26.45 -9.20 20.12
CA THR A 285 25.39 -9.82 20.95
C THR A 285 23.98 -9.28 20.72
N GLY A 286 23.84 -8.11 20.07
CA GLY A 286 22.55 -7.39 19.92
C GLY A 286 21.87 -7.46 18.54
N SER A 287 22.38 -8.24 17.60
CA SER A 287 22.04 -8.11 16.17
C SER A 287 20.95 -9.06 15.65
N ARG A 288 20.05 -9.56 16.51
CA ARG A 288 18.92 -10.44 16.10
C ARG A 288 18.01 -9.86 15.01
N ARG A 289 18.05 -8.54 14.84
CA ARG A 289 17.27 -7.77 13.85
C ARG A 289 17.90 -7.83 12.47
N PHE A 290 19.13 -8.31 12.29
CA PHE A 290 19.79 -8.41 11.00
C PHE A 290 20.02 -9.87 10.66
N LEU A 291 19.63 -10.27 9.44
CA LEU A 291 19.76 -11.62 8.93
C LEU A 291 20.79 -11.63 7.78
N PRO A 292 22.10 -11.76 8.07
CA PRO A 292 23.13 -11.77 7.03
C PRO A 292 23.26 -13.10 6.32
N PHE A 293 23.37 -13.03 4.99
CA PHE A 293 23.62 -14.16 4.10
C PHE A 293 24.70 -13.88 3.06
#